data_AF-D7PIV5-F1
#
_entry.id   AF-D7PIV5-F1
#
_cell.length_a   1.000
_cell.length_b   1.000
_cell.length_c   1.000
_cell.angle_alpha   90.00
_cell.angle_beta   90.00
_cell.angle_gamma   90.00
#
_symmetry.space_group_name_H-M   'P 1'
#
loop_
_entity.id
_entity.type
_entity.pdbx_description
1 polymer ?
#
loop_
_entity_poly.entity_id
_entity_poly.type
_entity_poly.pdbx_seq_one_letter_code
_entity_poly.pdbx_strand_id
1 'polypeptide(L)'
;MQGFGILASAIVALIVLAAFRSAIIEDVSAVDYCWRIVLGVGAVPGLLALYFRLTIPETPRYTMDVEYDVNKATNDITNYLQTDDSRDENDGPGNHVDVPKASWSDFVSYFGKWKNGKVLLGTSMSWFALDIAFYGIGLNNGIILSAIGYADTHEAEMGLRAYNSLKNMAVGNIIITMLGTVPGYWVTVAFVDSWGRKPIQLMGFGVLTALFIAMGGAFNPLKEHSLPAFIVLFTLLQFFQNFGPNTTTFIVPGEVFPTRYRSTGHGISAASGKLGAIVAQVGF
;
A
#
# COMPACT_ATOMS: atom_id res chain seq x y z
N MET A 1 8.27 -0.44 0.41
CA MET A 1 7.31 -1.33 1.10
C MET A 1 6.52 -0.54 2.13
N GLN A 2 5.19 -0.43 1.96
CA GLN A 2 4.31 0.34 2.86
C GLN A 2 4.38 -0.13 4.32
N GLY A 3 4.64 -1.42 4.57
CA GLY A 3 4.76 -1.99 5.91
C GLY A 3 5.79 -1.29 6.82
N PHE A 4 6.96 -0.89 6.28
CA PHE A 4 7.95 -0.15 7.06
C PHE A 4 7.47 1.25 7.43
N GLY A 5 6.71 1.91 6.56
CA GLY A 5 6.11 3.20 6.85
C GLY A 5 5.09 3.12 7.99
N ILE A 6 4.23 2.09 7.95
CA ILE A 6 3.25 1.82 9.04
C ILE A 6 4.00 1.55 10.35
N LEU A 7 5.02 0.69 10.32
CA LEU A 7 5.83 0.37 11.50
C LEU A 7 6.53 1.61 12.07
N ALA A 8 7.20 2.38 11.23
CA ALA A 8 7.89 3.61 11.63
C ALA A 8 6.92 4.62 12.24
N SER A 9 5.73 4.77 11.65
CA SER A 9 4.70 5.68 12.19
C SER A 9 4.23 5.28 13.59
N ALA A 10 4.06 3.98 13.84
CA ALA A 10 3.65 3.47 15.14
C ALA A 10 4.76 3.61 16.19
N ILE A 11 6.02 3.39 15.80
CA ILE A 11 7.19 3.60 16.67
C ILE A 11 7.33 5.07 17.04
N VAL A 12 7.22 5.99 16.07
CA VAL A 12 7.28 7.43 16.32
C VAL A 12 6.15 7.85 17.26
N ALA A 13 4.93 7.36 17.04
CA ALA A 13 3.81 7.62 17.93
C ALA A 13 4.09 7.17 19.37
N LEU A 14 4.68 5.98 19.57
CA LEU A 14 5.04 5.47 20.89
C LEU A 14 6.12 6.33 21.58
N ILE A 15 7.15 6.75 20.83
CA ILE A 15 8.21 7.63 21.34
C ILE A 15 7.63 8.98 21.77
N VAL A 16 6.80 9.60 20.93
CA VAL A 16 6.17 10.90 21.22
C VAL A 16 5.25 10.78 22.43
N LEU A 17 4.41 9.75 22.51
CA LEU A 17 3.57 9.51 23.68
C LEU A 17 4.41 9.34 24.96
N ALA A 18 5.51 8.59 24.91
CA ALA A 18 6.40 8.40 26.05
C ALA A 18 7.06 9.73 26.50
N ALA A 19 7.46 10.58 25.55
CA ALA A 19 8.04 11.89 25.85
C ALA A 19 7.04 12.86 26.50
N PHE A 20 5.77 12.81 26.07
CA PHE A 20 4.70 13.66 26.59
C PHE A 20 3.91 13.02 27.74
N ARG A 21 4.36 11.89 28.31
CA ARG A 21 3.62 11.14 29.34
C ARG A 21 3.17 12.03 30.50
N SER A 22 4.09 12.77 31.12
CA SER A 22 3.76 13.62 32.27
C SER A 22 2.78 14.73 31.91
N ALA A 23 2.97 15.35 30.73
CA ALA A 23 2.10 16.41 30.24
C ALA A 23 0.69 15.89 29.92
N ILE A 24 0.55 14.68 29.36
CA ILE A 24 -0.75 14.05 29.06
C ILE A 24 -1.50 13.67 30.35
N ILE A 25 -0.78 13.22 31.37
CA ILE A 25 -1.39 12.88 32.66
C ILE A 25 -1.95 14.13 33.34
N GLU A 26 -1.20 15.24 33.31
CA GLU A 26 -1.62 16.53 33.88
C GLU A 26 -2.74 17.20 33.07
N ASP A 27 -2.63 17.21 31.74
CA ASP A 27 -3.64 17.74 30.83
C ASP A 27 -3.75 16.91 29.55
N VAL A 28 -4.93 16.31 29.33
CA VAL A 28 -5.24 15.51 28.14
C VAL A 28 -5.08 16.33 26.85
N SER A 29 -5.21 17.65 26.90
CA SER A 29 -5.02 18.53 25.74
C SER A 29 -3.60 18.43 25.15
N ALA A 30 -2.62 17.97 25.94
CA ALA A 30 -1.26 17.73 25.47
C ALA A 30 -1.17 16.70 24.32
N VAL A 31 -2.20 15.84 24.18
CA VAL A 31 -2.34 14.90 23.04
C VAL A 31 -2.41 15.66 21.70
N ASP A 32 -2.88 16.92 21.68
CA ASP A 32 -2.91 17.74 20.47
C ASP A 32 -1.50 17.96 19.87
N TYR A 33 -0.50 18.17 20.73
CA TYR A 33 0.89 18.30 20.28
C TYR A 33 1.42 16.98 19.75
N CYS A 34 1.04 15.85 20.35
CA CYS A 34 1.52 14.53 19.96
C CYS A 34 1.17 14.19 18.51
N TRP A 35 -0.09 14.31 18.09
CA TRP A 35 -0.49 13.95 16.72
C TRP A 35 0.12 14.89 15.68
N ARG A 36 0.29 16.18 15.99
CA ARG A 36 0.96 17.15 15.12
C ARG A 36 2.42 16.79 14.90
N ILE A 37 3.14 16.40 15.96
CA ILE A 37 4.54 15.96 15.86
C ILE A 37 4.63 14.69 15.02
N VAL A 38 3.75 13.71 15.26
CA VAL A 38 3.73 12.46 14.47
C VAL A 38 3.52 12.74 12.98
N LEU A 39 2.57 13.62 12.63
CA LEU A 39 2.37 14.04 11.24
C LEU A 39 3.57 14.82 10.68
N GLY A 40 4.16 15.71 11.48
CA GLY A 40 5.32 16.50 11.08
C GLY A 40 6.54 15.63 10.76
N VAL A 41 6.83 14.62 11.60
CA VAL A 41 7.90 13.63 11.34
C VAL A 41 7.60 12.83 10.08
N GLY A 42 6.32 12.49 9.83
CA GLY A 42 5.89 11.82 8.60
C GLY A 42 6.14 12.61 7.31
N ALA A 43 6.26 13.95 7.38
CA ALA A 43 6.59 14.77 6.23
C ALA A 43 8.06 14.63 5.79
N VAL A 44 8.98 14.27 6.69
CA VAL A 44 10.42 14.21 6.42
C VAL A 44 10.76 13.19 5.32
N PRO A 45 10.31 11.91 5.37
CA PRO A 45 10.53 10.98 4.27
C PRO A 45 9.91 11.44 2.94
N GLY A 46 8.77 12.16 2.99
CA GLY A 46 8.12 12.70 1.80
C GLY A 46 8.96 13.79 1.11
N LEU A 47 9.56 14.69 1.89
CA LEU A 47 10.48 15.72 1.38
C LEU A 47 11.75 15.11 0.80
N LEU A 48 12.32 14.10 1.47
CA LEU A 48 13.47 13.36 0.95
C LEU A 48 13.13 12.66 -0.38
N ALA A 49 11.97 12.01 -0.46
CA ALA A 49 11.51 11.37 -1.69
C ALA A 49 11.29 12.39 -2.83
N LEU A 50 10.78 13.59 -2.53
CA LEU A 50 10.64 14.66 -3.50
C LEU A 50 12.00 15.12 -4.04
N TYR A 51 12.99 15.32 -3.15
CA TYR A 51 14.35 15.65 -3.56
C TYR A 51 14.91 14.60 -4.53
N PHE A 52 14.84 13.32 -4.17
CA PHE A 52 15.32 12.25 -5.04
C PHE A 52 14.56 12.20 -6.37
N ARG A 53 13.25 12.42 -6.36
CA ARG A 53 12.43 12.40 -7.58
C ARG A 53 12.75 13.55 -8.53
N LEU A 54 13.23 14.68 -8.02
CA LEU A 54 13.69 15.80 -8.85
C LEU A 54 15.12 15.59 -9.39
N THR A 55 15.90 14.69 -8.78
CA THR A 55 17.30 14.40 -9.18
C THR A 55 17.48 13.15 -10.03
N ILE A 56 16.55 12.19 -9.98
CA ILE A 56 16.65 10.93 -10.73
C ILE A 56 16.27 11.18 -12.19
N PRO A 57 17.11 10.76 -13.16
CA PRO A 57 16.80 10.87 -14.58
C PRO A 57 15.62 9.97 -14.98
N GLU A 58 14.90 10.37 -16.02
CA GLU A 58 13.74 9.63 -16.54
C GLU A 58 14.13 8.23 -17.05
N THR A 59 13.19 7.29 -17.03
CA THR A 59 13.50 5.91 -17.44
C THR A 59 13.82 5.84 -18.94
N PRO A 60 14.83 5.06 -19.39
CA PRO A 60 15.21 5.00 -20.80
C PRO A 60 14.09 4.56 -21.74
N ARG A 61 13.18 3.70 -21.25
CA ARG A 61 11.98 3.31 -22.01
C ARG A 61 11.02 4.47 -22.23
N TYR A 62 10.89 5.39 -21.27
CA TYR A 62 10.09 6.58 -21.44
C TYR A 62 10.76 7.57 -22.40
N THR A 63 12.06 7.80 -22.24
CA THR A 63 12.85 8.66 -23.14
C THR A 63 12.79 8.16 -24.60
N MET A 64 12.88 6.85 -24.79
CA MET A 64 12.83 6.22 -26.11
C MET A 64 11.41 6.15 -26.70
N ASP A 65 10.43 5.62 -25.94
CA ASP A 65 9.08 5.35 -26.46
C ASP A 65 8.17 6.60 -26.46
N VAL A 66 8.51 7.64 -25.68
CA VAL A 66 7.65 8.82 -25.43
C VAL A 66 8.34 10.15 -25.75
N GLU A 67 9.60 10.35 -25.33
CA GLU A 67 10.35 11.57 -25.69
C GLU A 67 10.94 11.51 -27.11
N TYR A 68 10.99 10.32 -27.71
CA TYR A 68 11.61 10.05 -29.02
C TYR A 68 13.09 10.46 -29.10
N ASP A 69 13.78 10.54 -27.96
CA ASP A 69 15.20 10.89 -27.89
C ASP A 69 16.04 9.63 -27.68
N VAL A 70 16.36 8.99 -28.81
CA VAL A 70 17.17 7.76 -28.84
C VAL A 70 18.59 8.02 -28.33
N ASN A 71 19.16 9.21 -28.55
CA ASN A 71 20.52 9.52 -28.14
C ASN A 71 20.63 9.69 -26.62
N LYS A 72 19.66 10.35 -25.99
CA LYS A 72 19.57 10.46 -24.53
C LYS A 72 19.25 9.11 -23.88
N ALA A 73 18.35 8.33 -24.46
CA ALA A 73 18.06 6.96 -23.99
C ALA A 73 19.28 6.04 -24.06
N THR A 74 20.03 6.06 -25.17
CA THR A 74 21.27 5.27 -25.33
C THR A 74 22.35 5.72 -24.35
N ASN A 75 22.56 7.03 -24.18
CA ASN A 75 23.53 7.54 -23.19
C ASN A 75 23.14 7.21 -21.74
N ASP A 76 21.86 7.29 -21.38
CA ASP A 76 21.36 6.90 -20.06
C ASP A 76 21.52 5.38 -19.83
N ILE A 77 21.33 4.56 -20.87
CA ILE A 77 21.57 3.11 -20.83
C ILE A 77 23.06 2.80 -20.67
N THR A 78 23.95 3.44 -21.45
CA THR A 78 25.41 3.23 -21.39
C THR A 78 26.00 3.69 -20.05
N ASN A 79 25.45 4.76 -19.46
CA ASN A 79 25.89 5.23 -18.14
C ASN A 79 25.40 4.32 -16.99
N TYR A 80 24.23 3.68 -17.12
CA TYR A 80 23.68 2.77 -16.11
C TYR A 80 24.16 1.32 -16.25
N LEU A 81 24.38 0.85 -17.47
CA LEU A 81 24.98 -0.43 -17.80
C LEU A 81 26.48 -0.22 -17.95
N GLN A 82 27.20 -0.06 -16.83
CA GLN A 82 28.65 -0.26 -16.83
C GLN A 82 28.94 -1.76 -17.03
N THR A 83 28.65 -2.27 -18.22
CA THR A 83 29.17 -3.53 -18.72
C THR A 83 29.87 -3.20 -20.02
N ASP A 84 31.18 -3.12 -19.91
CA ASP A 84 32.14 -3.12 -20.99
C ASP A 84 31.79 -4.24 -21.97
N ASP A 85 31.13 -3.92 -23.08
CA ASP A 85 31.04 -4.80 -24.23
C ASP A 85 31.17 -3.95 -25.48
N SER A 86 32.43 -3.82 -25.90
CA SER A 86 32.83 -3.33 -27.21
C SER A 86 32.14 -4.14 -28.30
N ARG A 87 31.01 -3.64 -28.83
CA ARG A 87 30.40 -4.15 -30.07
C ARG A 87 29.90 -3.02 -30.96
N ASP A 88 30.71 -2.85 -32.02
CA ASP A 88 30.41 -2.35 -33.35
C ASP A 88 29.57 -1.08 -33.50
N GLU A 89 30.29 0.02 -33.75
CA GLU A 89 29.88 1.07 -34.67
C GLU A 89 29.47 0.45 -36.02
N ASN A 90 28.17 0.35 -36.28
CA ASN A 90 27.53 0.58 -37.58
C ASN A 90 26.06 0.12 -37.49
N ASP A 91 25.15 1.06 -37.21
CA ASP A 91 23.82 0.95 -37.80
C ASP A 91 23.30 2.36 -38.14
N GLY A 92 22.77 2.48 -39.35
CA GLY A 92 22.42 3.75 -40.01
C GLY A 92 21.31 4.54 -39.30
N PRO A 93 20.77 5.62 -39.92
CA PRO A 93 19.74 6.44 -39.30
C PRO A 93 18.53 5.55 -38.99
N GLY A 94 18.36 5.22 -37.72
CA GLY A 94 17.34 4.31 -37.24
C GLY A 94 15.96 4.77 -37.70
N ASN A 95 15.23 3.87 -38.34
CA ASN A 95 13.85 4.09 -38.75
C ASN A 95 13.06 4.70 -37.59
N HIS A 96 12.62 5.95 -37.75
CA HIS A 96 11.58 6.54 -36.91
C HIS A 96 10.33 5.69 -37.06
N VAL A 97 10.10 4.77 -36.12
CA VAL A 97 8.80 4.14 -35.97
C VAL A 97 7.91 5.23 -35.36
N ASP A 98 7.10 5.88 -36.21
CA ASP A 98 6.06 6.81 -35.76
C ASP A 98 5.10 6.05 -34.82
N VAL A 99 5.39 6.07 -33.53
CA VAL A 99 4.46 5.57 -32.51
C VAL A 99 3.32 6.59 -32.44
N PRO A 100 2.07 6.24 -32.81
CA PRO A 100 0.99 7.21 -32.84
C PRO A 100 0.74 7.79 -31.45
N LYS A 101 0.67 9.14 -31.33
CA LYS A 101 0.41 9.87 -30.08
C LYS A 101 -0.85 9.34 -29.40
N ALA A 102 -0.79 9.00 -28.10
CA ALA A 102 -1.94 8.54 -27.34
C ALA A 102 -3.09 9.58 -27.40
N SER A 103 -4.20 9.24 -28.05
CA SER A 103 -5.41 10.04 -28.11
C SER A 103 -6.50 9.43 -27.24
N TRP A 104 -7.36 10.26 -26.66
CA TRP A 104 -8.53 9.81 -25.90
C TRP A 104 -9.47 8.93 -26.74
N SER A 105 -9.61 9.23 -28.04
CA SER A 105 -10.39 8.40 -28.96
C SER A 105 -9.79 6.99 -29.12
N ASP A 106 -8.47 6.90 -29.19
CA ASP A 106 -7.77 5.62 -29.31
C ASP A 106 -7.83 4.81 -28.02
N PHE A 107 -7.79 5.47 -26.86
CA PHE A 107 -7.97 4.84 -25.56
C PHE A 107 -9.36 4.19 -25.47
N VAL A 108 -10.42 4.93 -25.81
CA VAL A 108 -11.80 4.42 -25.79
C VAL A 108 -11.97 3.30 -26.82
N SER A 109 -11.40 3.42 -28.02
CA SER A 109 -11.41 2.37 -29.04
C SER A 109 -10.68 1.10 -28.58
N TYR A 110 -9.56 1.24 -27.88
CA TYR A 110 -8.78 0.12 -27.35
C TYR A 110 -9.48 -0.60 -26.21
N PHE A 111 -9.96 0.13 -25.19
CA PHE A 111 -10.63 -0.46 -24.02
C PHE A 111 -12.10 -0.79 -24.24
N GLY A 112 -12.74 -0.19 -25.26
CA GLY A 112 -14.08 -0.55 -25.71
C GLY A 112 -14.15 -1.97 -26.27
N LYS A 113 -13.02 -2.53 -26.74
CA LYS A 113 -12.93 -3.95 -27.09
C LYS A 113 -12.95 -4.79 -25.81
N TRP A 114 -13.94 -5.67 -25.69
CA TRP A 114 -14.14 -6.52 -24.50
C TRP A 114 -12.88 -7.26 -24.03
N LYS A 115 -12.04 -7.74 -24.97
CA LYS A 115 -10.76 -8.40 -24.67
C LYS A 115 -9.83 -7.56 -23.78
N ASN A 116 -9.81 -6.25 -23.97
CA ASN A 116 -8.96 -5.31 -23.24
C ASN A 116 -9.74 -4.68 -22.08
N GLY A 117 -11.00 -4.33 -22.29
CA GLY A 117 -11.90 -3.79 -21.27
C GLY A 117 -12.04 -4.70 -20.05
N LYS A 118 -12.11 -6.03 -20.24
CA LYS A 118 -12.16 -6.99 -19.12
C LYS A 118 -10.92 -6.95 -18.22
N VAL A 119 -9.75 -6.61 -18.76
CA VAL A 119 -8.50 -6.50 -17.99
C VAL A 119 -8.52 -5.23 -17.15
N LEU A 120 -8.96 -4.11 -17.73
CA LEU A 120 -9.17 -2.86 -17.00
C LEU A 120 -10.23 -3.03 -15.90
N LEU A 121 -11.33 -3.71 -16.19
CA LEU A 121 -12.37 -4.00 -15.22
C LEU A 121 -11.86 -4.93 -14.11
N GLY A 122 -11.12 -5.99 -14.44
CA GLY A 122 -10.55 -6.91 -13.45
C GLY A 122 -9.53 -6.26 -12.52
N THR A 123 -8.63 -5.44 -13.05
CA THR A 123 -7.65 -4.66 -12.26
C THR A 123 -8.35 -3.63 -11.38
N SER A 124 -9.33 -2.89 -11.91
CA SER A 124 -10.09 -1.88 -11.18
C SER A 124 -10.95 -2.49 -10.06
N MET A 125 -11.68 -3.58 -10.33
CA MET A 125 -12.48 -4.27 -9.30
C MET A 125 -11.61 -4.90 -8.22
N SER A 126 -10.44 -5.44 -8.58
CA SER A 126 -9.51 -5.96 -7.59
C SER A 126 -9.02 -4.86 -6.66
N TRP A 127 -8.70 -3.68 -7.21
CA TRP A 127 -8.27 -2.55 -6.40
C TRP A 127 -9.39 -1.99 -5.53
N PHE A 128 -10.60 -1.91 -6.08
CA PHE A 128 -11.79 -1.50 -5.32
C PHE A 128 -12.05 -2.44 -4.14
N ALA A 129 -12.07 -3.76 -4.37
CA ALA A 129 -12.30 -4.75 -3.31
C ALA A 129 -11.16 -4.78 -2.28
N LEU A 130 -9.92 -4.65 -2.74
CA LEU A 130 -8.75 -4.54 -1.88
C LEU A 130 -8.87 -3.33 -0.95
N ASP A 131 -9.14 -2.14 -1.50
CA ASP A 131 -9.16 -0.90 -0.73
C ASP A 131 -10.34 -0.87 0.26
N ILE A 132 -11.49 -1.48 -0.07
CA ILE A 132 -12.57 -1.67 0.92
C ILE A 132 -12.04 -2.42 2.14
N ALA A 133 -11.41 -3.57 1.94
CA ALA A 133 -10.89 -4.39 3.02
C ALA A 133 -9.71 -3.71 3.73
N PHE A 134 -8.79 -3.12 2.97
CA PHE A 134 -7.55 -2.54 3.48
C PHE A 134 -7.82 -1.31 4.35
N TYR A 135 -8.64 -0.37 3.86
CA TYR A 135 -8.99 0.83 4.62
C TYR A 135 -10.04 0.53 5.68
N GLY A 136 -10.99 -0.36 5.42
CA GLY A 136 -11.96 -0.81 6.43
C GLY A 136 -11.31 -1.43 7.65
N ILE A 137 -10.26 -2.26 7.47
CA ILE A 137 -9.47 -2.76 8.59
C ILE A 137 -8.51 -1.69 9.13
N GLY A 138 -7.78 -1.03 8.25
CA GLY A 138 -6.65 -0.17 8.61
C GLY A 138 -7.06 1.11 9.36
N LEU A 139 -8.10 1.80 8.88
CA LEU A 139 -8.61 3.02 9.52
C LEU A 139 -9.28 2.71 10.87
N ASN A 140 -9.93 1.55 10.94
CA ASN A 140 -10.62 1.12 12.16
C ASN A 140 -9.73 0.30 13.11
N ASN A 141 -8.42 0.15 12.86
CA ASN A 141 -7.56 -0.69 13.70
C ASN A 141 -7.57 -0.24 15.17
N GLY A 142 -7.46 1.06 15.43
CA GLY A 142 -7.58 1.60 16.79
C GLY A 142 -8.95 1.36 17.43
N ILE A 143 -10.03 1.52 16.65
CA ILE A 143 -11.41 1.26 17.09
C ILE A 143 -11.60 -0.23 17.40
N ILE A 144 -11.07 -1.12 16.56
CA ILE A 144 -11.13 -2.57 16.75
C ILE A 144 -10.36 -2.95 18.02
N LEU A 145 -9.13 -2.45 18.20
CA LEU A 145 -8.33 -2.68 19.41
C LEU A 145 -9.03 -2.14 20.67
N SER A 146 -9.75 -1.03 20.58
CA SER A 146 -10.58 -0.52 21.67
C SER A 146 -11.82 -1.38 21.90
N ALA A 147 -12.51 -1.82 20.85
CA ALA A 147 -13.75 -2.58 20.93
C ALA A 147 -13.55 -3.98 21.52
N ILE A 148 -12.36 -4.56 21.33
CA ILE A 148 -11.96 -5.82 21.97
C ILE A 148 -11.39 -5.62 23.38
N GLY A 149 -11.27 -4.38 23.86
CA GLY A 149 -10.76 -4.08 25.20
C GLY A 149 -9.23 -4.10 25.34
N TYR A 150 -8.47 -4.21 24.24
CA TYR A 150 -7.01 -4.16 24.28
C TYR A 150 -6.49 -2.73 24.53
N ALA A 151 -7.13 -1.73 23.92
CA ALA A 151 -6.84 -0.33 24.15
C ALA A 151 -7.63 0.26 25.33
N ASP A 152 -8.62 -0.45 25.86
CA ASP A 152 -9.43 0.08 26.95
C ASP A 152 -8.70 -0.08 28.30
N THR A 153 -8.74 0.98 29.12
CA THR A 153 -8.06 0.99 30.42
C THR A 153 -8.99 1.58 31.46
N HIS A 154 -9.08 0.92 32.63
CA HIS A 154 -10.04 1.27 33.69
C HIS A 154 -9.41 2.21 34.74
N GLU A 155 -8.48 3.07 34.33
CA GLU A 155 -7.78 3.98 35.23
C GLU A 155 -8.72 5.10 35.70
N ALA A 156 -8.72 5.44 36.99
CA ALA A 156 -9.60 6.48 37.54
C ALA A 156 -9.28 7.89 37.01
N GLU A 157 -8.01 8.15 36.72
CA GLU A 157 -7.52 9.42 36.19
C GLU A 157 -7.63 9.47 34.66
N MET A 158 -8.25 10.53 34.13
CA MET A 158 -8.51 10.70 32.70
C MET A 158 -7.22 10.77 31.88
N GLY A 159 -6.21 11.51 32.35
CA GLY A 159 -4.91 11.66 31.68
C GLY A 159 -4.15 10.34 31.58
N LEU A 160 -4.11 9.58 32.67
CA LEU A 160 -3.48 8.26 32.69
C LEU A 160 -4.21 7.25 31.79
N ARG A 161 -5.54 7.30 31.77
CA ARG A 161 -6.38 6.49 30.88
C ARG A 161 -6.09 6.78 29.40
N ALA A 162 -6.09 8.06 29.02
CA ALA A 162 -5.81 8.48 27.65
C ALA A 162 -4.40 8.06 27.20
N TYR A 163 -3.39 8.30 28.03
CA TYR A 163 -2.02 7.88 27.76
C TYR A 163 -1.90 6.35 27.56
N ASN A 164 -2.41 5.56 28.51
CA ASN A 164 -2.29 4.11 28.43
C ASN A 164 -3.10 3.52 27.27
N SER A 165 -4.27 4.08 26.95
CA SER A 165 -5.07 3.67 25.80
C SER A 165 -4.35 3.91 24.47
N LEU A 166 -3.82 5.13 24.26
CA LEU A 166 -3.04 5.48 23.07
C LEU A 166 -1.76 4.65 22.95
N LYS A 167 -1.06 4.43 24.07
CA LYS A 167 0.12 3.56 24.13
C LYS A 167 -0.23 2.14 23.74
N ASN A 168 -1.31 1.56 24.28
CA ASN A 168 -1.74 0.21 23.94
C ASN A 168 -2.13 0.13 22.46
N MET A 169 -2.85 1.11 21.89
CA MET A 169 -3.13 1.15 20.45
C MET A 169 -1.85 1.15 19.61
N ALA A 170 -0.86 1.97 19.96
CA ALA A 170 0.42 2.02 19.26
C ALA A 170 1.16 0.67 19.34
N VAL A 171 1.23 0.06 20.53
CA VAL A 171 1.85 -1.26 20.74
C VAL A 171 1.12 -2.35 19.95
N GLY A 172 -0.22 -2.37 19.98
CA GLY A 172 -1.02 -3.33 19.23
C GLY A 172 -0.78 -3.22 17.73
N ASN A 173 -0.72 -2.00 17.20
CA ASN A 173 -0.41 -1.76 15.80
C ASN A 173 1.01 -2.22 15.42
N ILE A 174 2.01 -2.02 16.30
CA ILE A 174 3.37 -2.56 16.09
C ILE A 174 3.34 -4.09 16.02
N ILE A 175 2.67 -4.76 16.97
CA ILE A 175 2.56 -6.21 17.01
C ILE A 175 1.93 -6.74 15.72
N ILE A 176 0.78 -6.18 15.33
CA ILE A 176 0.05 -6.59 14.12
C ILE A 176 0.89 -6.34 12.85
N THR A 177 1.58 -5.21 12.78
CA THR A 177 2.43 -4.86 11.62
C THR A 177 3.63 -5.80 11.51
N MET A 178 4.28 -6.10 12.63
CA MET A 178 5.46 -6.97 12.68
C MET A 178 5.13 -8.44 12.44
N LEU A 179 3.97 -8.92 12.90
CA LEU A 179 3.56 -10.32 12.74
C LEU A 179 2.80 -10.58 11.43
N GLY A 180 2.06 -9.59 10.94
CA GLY A 180 1.20 -9.72 9.77
C GLY A 180 1.75 -8.99 8.54
N THR A 181 1.75 -7.66 8.59
CA THR A 181 2.01 -6.81 7.43
C THR A 181 3.41 -6.98 6.84
N VAL A 182 4.46 -6.87 7.66
CA VAL A 182 5.86 -6.94 7.21
C VAL A 182 6.21 -8.34 6.67
N PRO A 183 5.91 -9.44 7.39
CA PRO A 183 6.14 -10.79 6.87
C PRO A 183 5.34 -11.05 5.59
N GLY A 184 4.09 -10.58 5.50
CA GLY A 184 3.27 -10.73 4.30
C GLY A 184 3.96 -10.19 3.05
N TYR A 185 4.55 -8.99 3.13
CA TYR A 185 5.30 -8.42 2.01
C TYR A 185 6.52 -9.26 1.62
N TRP A 186 7.31 -9.72 2.60
CA TRP A 186 8.50 -10.54 2.33
C TRP A 186 8.14 -11.88 1.70
N VAL A 187 7.04 -12.50 2.14
CA VAL A 187 6.52 -13.72 1.52
C VAL A 187 6.06 -13.41 0.09
N THR A 188 5.43 -12.26 -0.20
CA THR A 188 5.17 -11.91 -1.61
C THR A 188 6.46 -11.82 -2.41
N VAL A 189 7.47 -11.12 -1.91
CA VAL A 189 8.77 -10.99 -2.61
C VAL A 189 9.37 -12.37 -2.92
N ALA A 190 9.32 -13.31 -1.98
CA ALA A 190 9.87 -14.64 -2.18
C ALA A 190 9.09 -15.49 -3.21
N PHE A 191 7.77 -15.32 -3.31
CA PHE A 191 6.90 -16.20 -4.11
C PHE A 191 6.36 -15.56 -5.40
N VAL A 192 6.42 -14.24 -5.58
CA VAL A 192 5.76 -13.53 -6.69
C VAL A 192 6.30 -13.95 -8.06
N ASP A 193 7.59 -14.26 -8.15
CA ASP A 193 8.23 -14.71 -9.39
C ASP A 193 8.08 -16.22 -9.61
N SER A 194 7.98 -17.01 -8.54
CA SER A 194 7.84 -18.47 -8.61
C SER A 194 6.40 -18.92 -8.89
N TRP A 195 5.42 -18.35 -8.20
CA TRP A 195 4.00 -18.73 -8.33
C TRP A 195 3.24 -17.84 -9.31
N GLY A 196 3.77 -16.65 -9.60
CA GLY A 196 3.10 -15.65 -10.42
C GLY A 196 2.07 -14.83 -9.65
N ARG A 197 1.69 -13.69 -10.23
CA ARG A 197 0.89 -12.65 -9.56
C ARG A 197 -0.57 -13.06 -9.40
N LYS A 198 -1.17 -13.63 -10.45
CA LYS A 198 -2.60 -13.97 -10.49
C LYS A 198 -2.99 -15.06 -9.48
N PRO A 199 -2.25 -16.18 -9.32
CA PRO A 199 -2.58 -17.19 -8.31
C PRO A 199 -2.48 -16.64 -6.88
N ILE A 200 -1.44 -15.85 -6.59
CA ILE A 200 -1.26 -15.19 -5.29
C ILE A 200 -2.42 -14.25 -4.98
N GLN A 201 -2.87 -13.46 -5.96
CA GLN A 201 -4.00 -12.55 -5.80
C GLN A 201 -5.32 -13.28 -5.52
N LEU A 202 -5.62 -14.34 -6.28
CA LEU A 202 -6.85 -15.13 -6.11
C LEU A 202 -6.86 -15.88 -4.78
N MET A 203 -5.74 -16.51 -4.41
CA MET A 203 -5.57 -17.15 -3.12
C MET A 203 -5.75 -16.13 -1.98
N GLY A 204 -5.13 -14.96 -2.10
CA GLY A 204 -5.25 -13.90 -1.10
C GLY A 204 -6.71 -13.47 -0.90
N PHE A 205 -7.44 -13.13 -1.96
CA PHE A 205 -8.87 -12.79 -1.84
C PHE A 205 -9.72 -13.94 -1.29
N GLY A 206 -9.45 -15.18 -1.69
CA GLY A 206 -10.17 -16.35 -1.18
C GLY A 206 -9.96 -16.56 0.32
N VAL A 207 -8.70 -16.53 0.77
CA VAL A 207 -8.37 -16.68 2.20
C VAL A 207 -8.90 -15.52 3.02
N LEU A 208 -8.78 -14.28 2.53
CA LEU A 208 -9.35 -13.11 3.20
C LEU A 208 -10.86 -13.23 3.36
N THR A 209 -11.57 -13.67 2.33
CA THR A 209 -13.03 -13.87 2.40
C THR A 209 -13.38 -14.87 3.50
N ALA A 210 -12.69 -16.01 3.56
CA ALA A 210 -12.91 -17.01 4.60
C ALA A 210 -12.60 -16.47 6.01
N LEU A 211 -11.50 -15.73 6.16
CA LEU A 211 -11.10 -15.12 7.43
C LEU A 211 -12.09 -14.03 7.88
N PHE A 212 -12.61 -13.21 6.97
CA PHE A 212 -13.64 -12.22 7.30
C PHE A 212 -14.95 -12.86 7.73
N ILE A 213 -15.39 -13.93 7.05
CA ILE A 213 -16.59 -14.69 7.45
C ILE A 213 -16.38 -15.30 8.84
N ALA A 214 -15.22 -15.90 9.09
CA ALA A 214 -14.89 -16.47 10.40
C ALA A 214 -14.86 -15.41 11.50
N MET A 215 -14.18 -14.28 11.25
CA MET A 215 -14.07 -13.19 12.23
C MET A 215 -15.40 -12.49 12.49
N GLY A 216 -16.23 -12.29 11.46
CA GLY A 216 -17.56 -11.71 11.59
C GLY A 216 -18.54 -12.64 12.33
N GLY A 217 -18.56 -13.93 11.99
CA GLY A 217 -19.44 -14.91 12.64
C GLY A 217 -19.03 -15.22 14.08
N ALA A 218 -17.74 -15.20 14.38
CA ALA A 218 -17.21 -15.46 15.73
C ALA A 218 -16.90 -14.17 16.52
N PHE A 219 -17.36 -13.00 16.09
CA PHE A 219 -16.97 -11.72 16.71
C PHE A 219 -17.30 -11.65 18.20
N ASN A 220 -18.55 -11.92 18.58
CA ASN A 220 -19.00 -11.90 19.98
C ASN A 220 -18.25 -12.92 20.85
N PRO A 221 -18.17 -14.21 20.49
CA PRO A 221 -17.44 -15.19 21.31
C PRO A 221 -15.94 -14.92 21.35
N LEU A 222 -15.32 -14.40 20.28
CA LEU A 222 -13.90 -14.02 20.30
C LEU A 222 -13.64 -12.86 21.27
N LYS A 223 -14.52 -11.86 21.26
CA LYS A 223 -14.44 -10.71 22.17
C LYS A 223 -14.60 -11.12 23.63
N GLU A 224 -15.54 -12.02 23.94
CA GLU A 224 -15.87 -12.39 25.32
C GLU A 224 -14.95 -13.47 25.89
N HIS A 225 -14.47 -14.41 25.06
CA HIS A 225 -13.76 -15.60 25.56
C HIS A 225 -12.28 -15.68 25.16
N SER A 226 -11.81 -15.00 24.10
CA SER A 226 -10.41 -15.14 23.67
C SER A 226 -9.88 -13.94 22.85
N LEU A 227 -9.40 -12.93 23.57
CA LEU A 227 -8.63 -11.82 22.98
C LEU A 227 -7.41 -12.28 22.16
N PRO A 228 -6.60 -13.28 22.59
CA PRO A 228 -5.47 -13.74 21.80
C PRO A 228 -5.88 -14.34 20.46
N ALA A 229 -7.00 -15.08 20.41
CA ALA A 229 -7.50 -15.66 19.16
C ALA A 229 -7.94 -14.57 18.16
N PHE A 230 -8.55 -13.49 18.65
CA PHE A 230 -8.87 -12.33 17.83
C PHE A 230 -7.62 -11.71 17.21
N ILE A 231 -6.59 -11.45 18.03
CA ILE A 231 -5.32 -10.86 17.56
C ILE A 231 -4.65 -11.75 16.51
N VAL A 232 -4.67 -13.09 16.69
CA VAL A 232 -4.12 -14.04 15.71
C VAL A 232 -4.90 -13.97 14.40
N LEU A 233 -6.23 -14.03 14.43
CA LEU A 233 -7.07 -13.95 13.22
C LEU A 233 -6.87 -12.62 12.49
N PHE A 234 -6.80 -11.51 13.24
CA PHE A 234 -6.55 -10.18 12.70
C PHE A 234 -5.16 -10.05 12.07
N THR A 235 -4.16 -10.65 12.71
CA THR A 235 -2.79 -10.73 12.18
C THR A 235 -2.74 -11.55 10.90
N LEU A 236 -3.48 -12.68 10.83
CA LEU A 236 -3.59 -13.49 9.62
C LEU A 236 -4.29 -12.73 8.48
N LEU A 237 -5.34 -11.97 8.77
CA LEU A 237 -5.97 -11.06 7.80
C LEU A 237 -4.93 -10.09 7.22
N GLN A 238 -4.18 -9.41 8.09
CA GLN A 238 -3.11 -8.49 7.66
C GLN A 238 -2.02 -9.21 6.86
N PHE A 239 -1.63 -10.41 7.28
CA PHE A 239 -0.64 -11.21 6.55
C PHE A 239 -1.11 -11.54 5.13
N PHE A 240 -2.28 -12.16 4.96
CA PHE A 240 -2.78 -12.58 3.65
C PHE A 240 -3.19 -11.40 2.76
N GLN A 241 -3.62 -10.29 3.36
CA GLN A 241 -3.83 -9.02 2.65
C GLN A 241 -2.55 -8.56 1.97
N ASN A 242 -1.43 -8.57 2.70
CA ASN A 242 -0.14 -8.10 2.22
C ASN A 242 0.58 -9.12 1.32
N PHE A 243 0.50 -10.41 1.66
CA PHE A 243 1.02 -11.50 0.84
C PHE A 243 0.29 -11.58 -0.52
N GLY A 244 -1.02 -11.36 -0.52
CA GLY A 244 -1.88 -11.52 -1.68
C GLY A 244 -2.18 -10.21 -2.41
N PRO A 245 -3.40 -9.69 -2.26
CA PRO A 245 -3.94 -8.69 -3.15
C PRO A 245 -3.27 -7.32 -3.00
N ASN A 246 -2.74 -6.94 -1.83
CA ASN A 246 -2.15 -5.60 -1.67
C ASN A 246 -0.99 -5.40 -2.64
N THR A 247 0.02 -6.27 -2.58
CA THR A 247 1.20 -6.17 -3.44
C THR A 247 0.90 -6.44 -4.90
N THR A 248 0.11 -7.49 -5.20
CA THR A 248 -0.18 -7.88 -6.59
C THR A 248 -1.02 -6.85 -7.34
N THR A 249 -1.91 -6.13 -6.65
CA THR A 249 -2.76 -5.10 -7.29
C THR A 249 -1.95 -3.88 -7.75
N PHE A 250 -0.79 -3.59 -7.15
CA PHE A 250 0.13 -2.58 -7.68
C PHE A 250 0.94 -3.09 -8.89
N ILE A 251 1.29 -4.37 -8.90
CA ILE A 251 2.15 -4.97 -9.93
C ILE A 251 1.36 -5.24 -11.22
N VAL A 252 0.22 -5.91 -11.11
CA VAL A 252 -0.54 -6.42 -12.26
C VAL A 252 -0.90 -5.33 -13.28
N PRO A 253 -1.45 -4.15 -12.91
CA PRO A 253 -1.77 -3.12 -13.90
C PRO A 253 -0.53 -2.56 -14.59
N GLY A 254 0.63 -2.56 -13.93
CA GLY A 254 1.91 -2.17 -14.54
C GLY A 254 2.39 -3.16 -15.62
N GLU A 255 2.13 -4.45 -15.42
CA GLU A 255 2.54 -5.52 -16.34
C GLU A 255 1.54 -5.75 -17.49
N VAL A 256 0.23 -5.66 -17.24
CA VAL A 256 -0.80 -6.02 -18.23
C VAL A 256 -1.20 -4.89 -19.17
N PHE A 257 -0.99 -3.63 -18.79
CA PHE A 257 -1.35 -2.51 -19.65
C PHE A 257 -0.21 -2.16 -20.62
N PRO A 258 -0.54 -1.89 -21.90
CA PRO A 258 0.46 -1.49 -22.88
C PRO A 258 1.10 -0.17 -22.48
N THR A 259 2.40 0.01 -22.75
CA THR A 259 3.19 1.19 -22.35
C THR A 259 2.47 2.51 -22.65
N ARG A 260 1.85 2.61 -23.83
CA ARG A 260 1.08 3.79 -24.29
C ARG A 260 -0.08 4.20 -23.37
N TYR A 261 -0.74 3.25 -22.71
CA TYR A 261 -1.90 3.51 -21.84
C TYR A 261 -1.68 3.08 -20.40
N ARG A 262 -0.45 2.67 -20.03
CA ARG A 262 -0.14 2.09 -18.73
C ARG A 262 -0.46 3.06 -17.60
N SER A 263 -0.03 4.31 -17.71
CA SER A 263 -0.27 5.35 -16.69
C SER A 263 -1.76 5.63 -16.51
N THR A 264 -2.51 5.84 -17.61
CA THR A 264 -3.96 6.10 -17.56
C THR A 264 -4.74 4.90 -17.02
N GLY A 265 -4.46 3.69 -17.51
CA GLY A 265 -5.11 2.47 -17.04
C GLY A 265 -4.85 2.20 -15.57
N HIS A 266 -3.58 2.31 -15.15
CA HIS A 266 -3.20 2.21 -13.74
C HIS A 266 -3.88 3.30 -12.91
N GLY A 267 -3.94 4.53 -13.39
CA GLY A 267 -4.62 5.65 -12.72
C GLY A 267 -6.13 5.41 -12.54
N ILE A 268 -6.83 4.87 -13.54
CA ILE A 268 -8.25 4.52 -13.44
C ILE A 268 -8.47 3.43 -12.39
N SER A 269 -7.66 2.37 -12.42
CA SER A 269 -7.75 1.31 -11.43
C SER A 269 -7.41 1.84 -10.02
N ALA A 270 -6.47 2.78 -9.90
CA ALA A 270 -6.11 3.40 -8.63
C ALA A 270 -7.26 4.24 -8.07
N ALA A 271 -7.91 5.01 -8.95
CA ALA A 271 -9.07 5.81 -8.62
C ALA A 271 -10.24 4.94 -8.14
N SER A 272 -10.47 3.78 -8.78
CA SER A 272 -11.48 2.84 -8.27
C SER A 272 -11.12 2.28 -6.90
N GLY A 273 -9.84 2.02 -6.63
CA GLY A 273 -9.38 1.69 -5.27
C GLY A 273 -9.80 2.76 -4.26
N LYS A 274 -9.52 4.03 -4.55
CA LYS A 274 -9.90 5.14 -3.66
C LYS A 274 -11.41 5.28 -3.46
N LEU A 275 -12.23 4.99 -4.48
CA LEU A 275 -13.68 4.90 -4.30
C LEU A 275 -14.04 3.78 -3.31
N GLY A 276 -13.38 2.64 -3.37
CA GLY A 276 -13.53 1.56 -2.39
C GLY A 276 -13.18 2.00 -0.97
N ALA A 277 -12.09 2.77 -0.80
CA ALA A 277 -11.72 3.32 0.49
C ALA A 277 -12.78 4.27 1.07
N ILE A 278 -13.41 5.11 0.23
CA ILE A 278 -14.51 5.99 0.64
C ILE A 278 -15.73 5.17 1.09
N VAL A 279 -16.10 4.15 0.32
CA VAL A 279 -17.21 3.25 0.68
C VAL A 279 -16.93 2.58 2.02
N ALA A 280 -15.69 2.14 2.27
CA ALA A 280 -15.32 1.53 3.54
C ALA A 280 -15.47 2.50 4.72
N GLN A 281 -15.11 3.77 4.56
CA GLN A 281 -15.16 4.76 5.63
C GLN A 281 -16.57 5.30 5.91
N VAL A 282 -17.43 5.39 4.89
CA VAL A 282 -18.80 5.91 5.03
C VAL A 282 -19.79 4.78 5.39
N GLY A 283 -19.55 3.57 4.89
CA GLY A 283 -20.45 2.45 5.03
C GLY A 283 -20.26 1.58 6.28
N PHE A 284 -19.10 1.66 6.94
CA PHE A 284 -18.73 0.84 8.11
C PHE A 284 -18.00 1.69 9.16
#